data_AF-A0A7K2N3Y3-F1
#
_entry.id   AF-A0A7K2N3Y3-F1
#
_cell.length_a   1.000
_cell.length_b   1.000
_cell.length_c   1.000
_cell.angle_alpha   90.00
_cell.angle_beta   90.00
_cell.angle_gamma   90.00
#
_symmetry.space_group_name_H-M   'P 1'
#
loop_
_entity.id
_entity.type
_entity.pdbx_description
1 polymer ?
#
loop_
_entity_poly.entity_id
_entity_poly.type
_entity_poly.pdbx_seq_one_letter_code
_entity_poly.pdbx_strand_id
1 'polypeptide(L)'
;PLPAVPVTADLREVGALGLAGPRERLTGLARSVLAQLAALHSADTLEIVLISADRSRPLAERNAEWSWLGWLPQVRPGLGQDCRLLLAHDREQATARAQELLRRLEDHHADQARSGARARDAAADATGKTARHQPSRARPADGSGDGTDSACGFTGPYTVVVVDGDPGGADVREAVARLALEGPRAGIHVVCLAET
;
A
#
# COMPACT_ATOMS: atom_id res chain seq x y z
N PRO A 1 -17.87 4.18 -26.93
CA PRO A 1 -17.20 3.15 -26.09
C PRO A 1 -16.46 2.12 -26.97
N LEU A 2 -15.15 1.97 -26.76
CA LEU A 2 -14.39 0.90 -27.42
C LEU A 2 -14.72 -0.44 -26.75
N PRO A 3 -15.12 -1.48 -27.50
CA PRO A 3 -15.41 -2.78 -26.92
C PRO A 3 -14.13 -3.46 -26.40
N ALA A 4 -14.23 -4.11 -25.25
CA ALA A 4 -13.18 -4.97 -24.68
C ALA A 4 -11.81 -4.29 -24.43
N VAL A 5 -11.80 -3.02 -24.02
CA VAL A 5 -10.58 -2.38 -23.52
C VAL A 5 -10.23 -2.85 -22.10
N PRO A 6 -8.93 -2.98 -21.75
CA PRO A 6 -8.52 -3.26 -20.38
C PRO A 6 -9.06 -2.21 -19.42
N VAL A 7 -9.60 -2.66 -18.29
CA VAL A 7 -9.97 -1.78 -17.17
C VAL A 7 -8.75 -1.66 -16.28
N THR A 8 -8.25 -0.45 -16.09
CA THR A 8 -7.14 -0.15 -15.19
C THR A 8 -7.62 0.61 -13.96
N ALA A 9 -6.98 0.36 -12.83
CA ALA A 9 -7.17 1.12 -11.60
C ALA A 9 -5.80 1.52 -11.09
N ASP A 10 -5.59 2.82 -10.85
CA ASP A 10 -4.36 3.31 -10.22
C ASP A 10 -4.52 3.28 -8.70
N LEU A 11 -3.87 2.32 -8.05
CA LEU A 11 -3.88 2.19 -6.59
C LEU A 11 -3.31 3.40 -5.87
N ARG A 12 -2.40 4.15 -6.50
CA ARG A 12 -1.81 5.37 -5.92
C ARG A 12 -2.82 6.50 -5.88
N GLU A 13 -3.76 6.52 -6.82
CA GLU A 13 -4.86 7.50 -6.86
C GLU A 13 -6.03 7.08 -5.97
N VAL A 14 -6.49 5.83 -6.09
CA VAL A 14 -7.70 5.37 -5.37
C VAL A 14 -7.43 5.02 -3.90
N GLY A 15 -6.16 4.79 -3.54
CA GLY A 15 -5.73 4.46 -2.19
C GLY A 15 -6.02 3.02 -1.76
N ALA A 16 -7.28 2.60 -1.83
CA ALA A 16 -7.73 1.26 -1.49
C ALA A 16 -8.69 0.69 -2.55
N LEU A 17 -8.71 -0.63 -2.72
CA LEU A 17 -9.51 -1.36 -3.70
C LEU A 17 -10.36 -2.43 -3.02
N GLY A 18 -11.68 -2.39 -3.22
CA GLY A 18 -12.59 -3.45 -2.82
C GLY A 18 -12.94 -4.34 -4.01
N LEU A 19 -12.78 -5.66 -3.86
CA LEU A 19 -13.26 -6.65 -4.82
C LEU A 19 -14.37 -7.46 -4.17
N ALA A 20 -15.55 -7.47 -4.81
CA ALA A 20 -16.72 -8.17 -4.28
C ALA A 20 -17.34 -9.11 -5.30
N GLY A 21 -17.82 -10.26 -4.85
CA GLY A 21 -18.55 -11.22 -5.68
C GLY A 21 -18.42 -12.66 -5.20
N PRO A 22 -18.98 -13.63 -5.96
CA PRO A 22 -18.91 -15.04 -5.59
C PRO A 22 -17.48 -15.57 -5.53
N ARG A 23 -17.20 -16.40 -4.52
CA ARG A 23 -15.84 -16.84 -4.15
C ARG A 23 -14.99 -17.28 -5.33
N GLU A 24 -15.52 -18.18 -6.17
CA GLU A 24 -14.77 -18.76 -7.28
C GLU A 24 -14.24 -17.69 -8.25
N ARG A 25 -15.08 -16.70 -8.59
CA ARG A 25 -14.68 -15.60 -9.49
C ARG A 25 -13.81 -14.57 -8.76
N LEU A 26 -14.13 -14.29 -7.51
CA LEU A 26 -13.40 -13.32 -6.68
C LEU A 26 -11.95 -13.76 -6.47
N THR A 27 -11.71 -15.01 -6.10
CA THR A 27 -10.36 -15.57 -5.92
C THR A 27 -9.59 -15.54 -7.23
N GLY A 28 -10.22 -15.91 -8.35
CA GLY A 28 -9.59 -15.84 -9.68
C GLY A 28 -9.15 -14.42 -10.05
N LEU A 29 -10.04 -13.43 -9.85
CA LEU A 29 -9.75 -12.02 -10.10
C LEU A 29 -8.63 -11.50 -9.19
N ALA A 30 -8.72 -11.73 -7.88
CA ALA A 30 -7.73 -11.28 -6.91
C ALA A 30 -6.35 -11.85 -7.23
N ARG A 31 -6.26 -13.13 -7.58
CA ARG A 31 -5.00 -13.76 -8.00
C ARG A 31 -4.46 -13.16 -9.29
N SER A 32 -5.31 -12.83 -10.26
CA SER A 32 -4.90 -12.15 -11.48
C SER A 32 -4.31 -10.76 -11.19
N VAL A 33 -4.97 -9.98 -10.32
CA VAL A 33 -4.48 -8.65 -9.89
C VAL A 33 -3.11 -8.78 -9.21
N LEU A 34 -2.95 -9.71 -8.27
CA LEU A 34 -1.67 -9.91 -7.57
C LEU A 34 -0.56 -10.44 -8.48
N ALA A 35 -0.90 -11.32 -9.44
CA ALA A 35 0.05 -11.79 -10.43
C ALA A 35 0.52 -10.65 -11.34
N GLN A 36 -0.39 -9.76 -11.76
CA GLN A 36 -0.04 -8.57 -12.54
C GLN A 36 0.86 -7.62 -11.74
N LEU A 37 0.50 -7.33 -10.49
CA LEU A 37 1.32 -6.50 -9.61
C LEU A 37 2.74 -7.07 -9.44
N ALA A 38 2.85 -8.37 -9.16
CA ALA A 38 4.13 -9.06 -9.00
C ALA A 38 4.95 -9.18 -10.30
N ALA A 39 4.29 -9.25 -11.46
CA ALA A 39 4.96 -9.30 -12.76
C ALA A 39 5.44 -7.92 -13.24
N LEU A 40 4.73 -6.86 -12.86
CA LEU A 40 5.01 -5.48 -13.29
C LEU A 40 5.93 -4.72 -12.34
N HIS A 41 6.13 -5.21 -11.11
CA HIS A 41 6.94 -4.53 -10.08
C HIS A 41 7.93 -5.47 -9.41
N SER A 42 9.17 -5.02 -9.26
CA SER A 42 10.22 -5.76 -8.56
C SER A 42 9.95 -5.82 -7.05
N ALA A 43 10.50 -6.82 -6.38
CA ALA A 43 10.41 -6.95 -4.93
C ALA A 43 11.15 -5.84 -4.15
N ASP A 44 12.01 -5.06 -4.81
CA ASP A 44 12.65 -3.88 -4.21
C ASP A 44 11.69 -2.68 -4.16
N THR A 45 10.65 -2.69 -4.98
CA THR A 45 9.68 -1.58 -5.11
C THR A 45 8.29 -1.92 -4.56
N LEU A 46 7.94 -3.20 -4.52
CA LEU A 46 6.63 -3.69 -4.09
C LEU A 46 6.78 -4.83 -3.08
N GLU A 47 6.17 -4.65 -1.92
CA GLU A 47 5.92 -5.67 -0.90
C GLU A 47 4.44 -6.09 -0.95
N ILE A 48 4.17 -7.39 -0.83
CA ILE A 48 2.81 -7.94 -0.74
C ILE A 48 2.63 -8.59 0.63
N VAL A 49 1.63 -8.12 1.37
CA VAL A 49 1.24 -8.68 2.68
C VAL A 49 -0.14 -9.30 2.53
N LEU A 50 -0.30 -10.57 2.89
CA LEU A 50 -1.60 -11.25 2.92
C LEU A 50 -2.11 -11.37 4.36
N ILE A 51 -3.37 -11.03 4.59
CA ILE A 51 -4.15 -11.36 5.78
C ILE A 51 -5.36 -12.19 5.34
N SER A 52 -5.30 -13.51 5.56
CA SER A 52 -6.37 -14.47 5.28
C SER A 52 -6.64 -15.26 6.57
N ALA A 53 -7.23 -14.58 7.54
CA ALA A 53 -7.46 -15.09 8.90
C ALA A 53 -8.94 -15.41 9.22
N ASP A 54 -9.81 -15.38 8.20
CA ASP A 54 -11.24 -15.61 8.33
C ASP A 54 -11.53 -17.03 8.83
N ARG A 55 -11.99 -17.13 10.07
CA ARG A 55 -12.25 -18.39 10.76
C ARG A 55 -13.50 -19.12 10.28
N SER A 56 -14.38 -18.46 9.54
CA SER A 56 -15.52 -19.12 8.90
C SER A 56 -15.07 -20.13 7.84
N ARG A 57 -13.85 -19.95 7.31
CA ARG A 57 -13.25 -20.81 6.29
C ARG A 57 -12.21 -21.76 6.91
N PRO A 58 -12.09 -23.02 6.45
CA PRO A 58 -11.01 -23.90 6.88
C PRO A 58 -9.63 -23.41 6.43
N LEU A 59 -8.61 -23.61 7.29
CA LEU A 59 -7.22 -23.24 6.96
C LEU A 59 -6.72 -23.92 5.68
N ALA A 60 -7.12 -25.18 5.43
CA ALA A 60 -6.71 -25.91 4.23
C ALA A 60 -7.18 -25.23 2.94
N GLU A 61 -8.39 -24.67 2.92
CA GLU A 61 -8.93 -23.95 1.77
C GLU A 61 -8.19 -22.62 1.56
N ARG A 62 -8.00 -21.84 2.63
CA ARG A 62 -7.23 -20.58 2.56
C ARG A 62 -5.80 -20.83 2.06
N ASN A 63 -5.16 -21.90 2.51
CA ASN A 63 -3.82 -22.30 2.05
C ASN A 63 -3.82 -22.74 0.58
N ALA A 64 -4.82 -23.50 0.13
CA ALA A 64 -4.92 -23.92 -1.27
C ALA A 64 -5.02 -22.70 -2.21
N GLU A 65 -5.76 -21.67 -1.80
CA GLU A 65 -5.94 -20.44 -2.58
C GLU A 65 -4.70 -19.56 -2.61
N TRP A 66 -3.92 -19.50 -1.54
CA TRP A 66 -2.85 -18.51 -1.39
C TRP A 66 -1.43 -19.06 -1.35
N SER A 67 -1.24 -20.38 -1.27
CA SER A 67 0.10 -21.01 -1.16
C SER A 67 1.06 -20.63 -2.28
N TRP A 68 0.55 -20.34 -3.48
CA TRP A 68 1.37 -19.87 -4.61
C TRP A 68 2.08 -18.54 -4.31
N LEU A 69 1.52 -17.67 -3.46
CA LEU A 69 2.17 -16.43 -3.06
C LEU A 69 3.50 -16.69 -2.34
N GLY A 70 3.63 -17.82 -1.64
CA GLY A 70 4.88 -18.21 -0.96
C GLY A 70 6.09 -18.38 -1.88
N TRP A 71 5.88 -18.42 -3.20
CA TRP A 71 6.93 -18.50 -4.21
C TRP A 71 7.38 -17.11 -4.70
N LEU A 72 6.62 -16.06 -4.40
CA LEU A 72 6.93 -14.72 -4.86
C LEU A 72 8.04 -14.08 -4.00
N PRO A 73 8.96 -13.31 -4.61
CA PRO A 73 9.92 -12.52 -3.85
C PRO A 73 9.25 -11.35 -3.10
N GLN A 74 8.11 -10.83 -3.58
CA GLN A 74 7.40 -9.70 -2.98
C GLN A 74 6.80 -10.00 -1.60
N VAL A 75 6.65 -11.28 -1.22
CA VAL A 75 6.17 -11.67 0.12
C VAL A 75 7.30 -11.96 1.10
N ARG A 76 8.56 -11.75 0.68
CA ARG A 76 9.73 -11.97 1.53
C ARG A 76 9.94 -10.71 2.39
N PRO A 77 10.18 -10.87 3.70
CA PRO A 77 10.42 -9.74 4.57
C PRO A 77 11.74 -9.05 4.22
N GLY A 78 11.70 -7.76 3.86
CA GLY A 78 12.88 -6.94 3.53
C GLY A 78 13.12 -5.75 4.47
N LEU A 79 12.22 -5.51 5.43
CA LEU A 79 12.14 -4.32 6.29
C LEU A 79 12.27 -4.66 7.78
N GLY A 80 12.91 -5.78 8.12
CA GLY A 80 13.17 -6.20 9.49
C GLY A 80 11.99 -6.89 10.19
N GLN A 81 11.07 -7.47 9.41
CA GLN A 81 9.90 -8.17 9.95
C GLN A 81 10.28 -9.48 10.60
N ASP A 82 9.71 -9.77 11.77
CA ASP A 82 9.92 -11.05 12.46
C ASP A 82 8.98 -12.14 11.92
N CYS A 83 9.21 -12.55 10.67
CA CYS A 83 8.49 -13.64 10.01
C CYS A 83 9.33 -14.24 8.88
N ARG A 84 8.90 -15.37 8.31
CA ARG A 84 9.55 -15.97 7.12
C ARG A 84 8.91 -15.52 5.81
N LEU A 85 7.62 -15.24 5.86
CA LEU A 85 6.79 -14.80 4.75
C LEU A 85 5.77 -13.81 5.31
N LEU A 86 5.41 -12.81 4.50
CA LEU A 86 4.41 -11.79 4.82
C LEU A 86 2.98 -12.33 4.60
N LEU A 87 2.74 -13.55 5.07
CA LEU A 87 1.45 -14.23 4.97
C LEU A 87 0.92 -14.47 6.39
N ALA A 88 -0.31 -14.05 6.64
CA ALA A 88 -1.03 -14.30 7.87
C ALA A 88 -2.25 -15.18 7.59
N HIS A 89 -2.21 -16.41 8.11
CA HIS A 89 -3.28 -17.39 7.99
C HIS A 89 -4.03 -17.65 9.32
N ASP A 90 -3.55 -17.05 10.41
CA ASP A 90 -4.17 -17.09 11.73
C ASP A 90 -4.25 -15.69 12.35
N ARG A 91 -4.91 -15.60 13.51
CA ARG A 91 -5.18 -14.32 14.19
C ARG A 91 -3.92 -13.68 14.77
N GLU A 92 -2.97 -14.48 15.25
CA GLU A 92 -1.74 -13.96 15.85
C GLU A 92 -0.87 -13.33 14.76
N GLN A 93 -0.71 -14.04 13.64
CA GLN A 93 -0.04 -13.53 12.46
C GLN A 93 -0.73 -12.28 11.91
N ALA A 94 -2.07 -12.28 11.80
CA ALA A 94 -2.82 -11.12 11.32
C ALA A 94 -2.62 -9.89 12.20
N THR A 95 -2.62 -10.08 13.53
CA THR A 95 -2.35 -9.02 14.51
C THR A 95 -0.94 -8.48 14.34
N ALA A 96 0.07 -9.36 14.25
CA ALA A 96 1.46 -8.97 14.08
C ALA A 96 1.69 -8.20 12.76
N ARG A 97 1.09 -8.64 11.64
CA ARG A 97 1.18 -7.93 10.36
C ARG A 97 0.50 -6.56 10.42
N ALA A 98 -0.69 -6.47 11.02
CA ALA A 98 -1.42 -5.22 11.15
C ALA A 98 -0.67 -4.21 12.05
N GLN A 99 -0.16 -4.64 13.20
CA GLN A 99 0.63 -3.80 14.10
C GLN A 99 1.91 -3.28 13.44
N GLU A 100 2.58 -4.14 12.66
CA GLU A 100 3.75 -3.72 11.92
C GLU A 100 3.42 -2.62 10.89
N LEU A 101 2.36 -2.81 10.12
CA LEU A 101 1.92 -1.84 9.11
C LEU A 101 1.51 -0.52 9.75
N LEU A 102 0.81 -0.56 10.89
CA LEU A 102 0.47 0.64 11.66
C LEU A 102 1.71 1.38 12.16
N ARG A 103 2.71 0.64 12.69
CA ARG A 103 3.97 1.25 13.10
C ARG A 103 4.65 1.97 11.93
N ARG A 104 4.69 1.35 10.74
CA ARG A 104 5.25 2.00 9.54
C ARG A 104 4.49 3.27 9.14
N LEU A 105 3.17 3.25 9.22
CA LEU A 105 2.34 4.42 8.97
C LEU A 105 2.66 5.55 9.96
N GLU A 106 2.81 5.22 11.24
CA GLU A 106 3.14 6.17 12.30
C GLU A 106 4.55 6.74 12.15
N ASP A 107 5.52 5.90 11.82
CA ASP A 107 6.89 6.31 11.51
C ASP A 107 6.90 7.31 10.33
N HIS A 108 6.14 7.01 9.27
CA HIS A 108 6.00 7.90 8.11
C HIS A 108 5.36 9.25 8.49
N HIS A 109 4.31 9.26 9.30
CA HIS A 109 3.69 10.49 9.78
C HIS A 109 4.67 11.33 10.62
N ALA A 110 5.48 10.68 11.47
CA ALA A 110 6.50 11.37 12.26
C ALA A 110 7.62 11.95 11.39
N ASP A 111 8.04 11.26 10.32
CA ASP A 111 9.01 11.76 9.34
C ASP A 111 8.48 12.97 8.55
N GLN A 112 7.22 12.92 8.12
CA GLN A 112 6.54 14.02 7.43
C GLN A 112 6.41 15.26 8.33
N ALA A 113 6.02 15.08 9.60
CA ALA A 113 5.91 16.18 10.55
C ALA A 113 7.27 16.86 10.79
N ARG A 114 8.36 16.09 10.94
CA ARG A 114 9.73 16.61 11.08
C ARG A 114 10.21 17.34 9.83
N SER A 115 9.92 16.81 8.65
CA SER A 115 10.25 17.43 7.37
C SER A 115 9.51 18.76 7.18
N GLY A 116 8.22 18.80 7.53
CA GLY A 116 7.41 20.02 7.50
C GLY A 116 7.88 21.09 8.48
N ALA A 117 8.30 20.72 9.70
CA ALA A 117 8.88 21.65 10.66
C ALA A 117 10.18 22.28 10.14
N ARG A 118 11.11 21.47 9.63
CA ARG A 118 12.36 21.96 9.02
C ARG A 118 12.13 22.93 7.86
N ALA A 119 11.14 22.66 7.00
CA ALA A 119 10.79 23.54 5.90
C ALA A 119 10.22 24.89 6.40
N ARG A 120 9.45 24.90 7.49
CA ARG A 120 8.93 26.12 8.13
C ARG A 120 10.05 26.93 8.78
N ASP A 121 10.95 26.27 9.50
CA ASP A 121 12.10 26.95 10.12
C ASP A 121 13.01 27.59 9.06
N ALA A 122 13.29 26.87 7.96
CA ALA A 122 14.06 27.42 6.84
C ALA A 122 13.36 28.62 6.16
N ALA A 123 12.03 28.58 6.03
CA ALA A 123 11.25 29.70 5.51
C ALA A 123 11.23 30.90 6.47
N ALA A 124 11.18 30.65 7.79
CA ALA A 124 11.26 31.69 8.81
C ALA A 124 12.65 32.35 8.83
N ASP A 125 13.73 31.57 8.72
CA ASP A 125 15.10 32.06 8.58
C ASP A 125 15.30 32.89 7.30
N ALA A 126 14.68 32.46 6.19
CA ALA A 126 14.67 33.22 4.94
C ALA A 126 13.89 34.54 5.05
N THR A 127 12.83 34.58 5.88
CA THR A 127 12.01 35.77 6.12
C THR A 127 12.69 36.74 7.11
N GLY A 128 13.53 36.24 8.03
CA GLY A 128 14.37 37.04 8.93
C GLY A 128 15.62 37.64 8.27
N LYS A 129 16.10 37.04 7.17
CA LYS A 129 17.13 37.64 6.29
C LYS A 129 16.47 38.52 5.23
N THR A 130 16.06 39.74 5.59
CA THR A 130 15.83 40.80 4.59
C THR A 130 17.18 41.24 4.01
N ALA A 131 17.68 40.50 3.02
CA ALA A 131 18.72 40.94 2.10
C ALA A 131 18.32 40.54 0.68
N ARG A 132 17.71 41.52 -0.01
CA ARG A 132 17.59 41.68 -1.47
C ARG A 132 16.79 40.59 -2.19
N HIS A 133 15.54 40.94 -2.49
CA HIS A 133 14.72 40.32 -3.53
C HIS A 133 15.55 40.02 -4.78
N GLN A 134 15.72 38.73 -5.08
CA GLN A 134 16.13 38.27 -6.40
C GLN A 134 14.90 37.64 -7.06
N PRO A 135 14.41 38.17 -8.20
CA PRO A 135 13.19 37.66 -8.81
C PRO A 135 13.47 36.29 -9.43
N SER A 136 12.58 35.34 -9.14
CA SER A 136 12.59 34.02 -9.76
C SER A 136 12.07 34.12 -11.20
N ARG A 137 12.98 34.27 -12.16
CA ARG A 137 12.74 33.97 -13.59
C ARG A 137 14.04 33.47 -14.23
N ALA A 138 14.14 32.15 -14.37
CA ALA A 138 14.79 31.45 -15.49
C ALA A 138 14.78 29.93 -15.22
N ARG A 139 13.64 29.27 -15.45
CA ARG A 139 13.65 27.84 -15.78
C ARG A 139 13.57 27.77 -17.30
N PRO A 140 14.53 27.17 -18.02
CA PRO A 140 14.31 26.83 -19.42
C PRO A 140 13.09 25.89 -19.47
N ALA A 141 12.23 26.10 -20.45
CA ALA A 141 11.20 25.15 -20.80
C ALA A 141 11.85 24.02 -21.60
N ASP A 142 12.29 22.97 -20.93
CA ASP A 142 12.61 21.69 -21.53
C ASP A 142 11.32 20.86 -21.63
N GLY A 143 10.87 20.71 -22.88
CA GLY A 143 9.68 19.95 -23.24
C GLY A 143 9.73 18.54 -22.69
N SER A 144 8.90 18.28 -21.69
CA SER A 144 8.63 16.96 -21.15
C SER A 144 7.11 16.85 -21.05
N GLY A 145 6.59 15.79 -21.67
CA GLY A 145 5.17 15.57 -21.87
C GLY A 145 4.39 15.61 -20.56
N ASP A 146 3.27 16.31 -20.63
CA ASP A 146 2.26 16.44 -19.60
C ASP A 146 1.66 15.08 -19.22
N GLY A 147 1.38 14.96 -17.93
CA GLY A 147 0.88 13.78 -17.24
C GLY A 147 1.05 13.89 -15.73
N THR A 148 0.68 15.05 -15.14
CA THR A 148 0.36 15.27 -13.72
C THR A 148 0.88 14.24 -12.70
N ASP A 149 2.19 14.18 -12.46
CA ASP A 149 2.77 13.44 -11.34
C ASP A 149 2.76 14.33 -10.07
N SER A 150 1.56 14.79 -9.69
CA SER A 150 1.29 15.40 -8.39
C SER A 150 0.56 14.42 -7.44
N ALA A 151 0.59 13.13 -7.76
CA ALA A 151 0.16 12.07 -6.86
C ALA A 151 1.18 11.94 -5.72
N CYS A 152 0.85 12.52 -4.56
CA CYS A 152 1.35 12.20 -3.22
C CYS A 152 2.82 11.75 -3.17
N GLY A 153 3.74 12.67 -2.82
CA GLY A 153 5.20 12.49 -2.84
C GLY A 153 5.82 11.46 -1.88
N PHE A 154 5.27 10.25 -1.82
CA PHE A 154 5.88 9.08 -1.21
C PHE A 154 6.94 8.52 -2.18
N THR A 155 8.18 8.45 -1.72
CA THR A 155 9.35 8.01 -2.52
C THR A 155 9.94 6.68 -2.01
N GLY A 156 9.20 5.93 -1.20
CA GLY A 156 9.63 4.65 -0.64
C GLY A 156 9.09 3.43 -1.39
N PRO A 157 9.39 2.21 -0.92
CA PRO A 157 8.78 0.99 -1.44
C PRO A 157 7.28 0.96 -1.10
N TYR A 158 6.47 0.52 -2.05
CA TYR A 158 5.02 0.38 -1.87
C TYR A 158 4.67 -0.96 -1.21
N THR A 159 3.63 -0.96 -0.38
CA THR A 159 3.10 -2.17 0.24
C THR A 159 1.65 -2.36 -0.17
N VAL A 160 1.31 -3.51 -0.75
CA VAL A 160 -0.07 -3.91 -1.00
C VAL A 160 -0.50 -4.93 0.06
N VAL A 161 -1.52 -4.56 0.84
CA VAL A 161 -2.09 -5.39 1.91
C VAL A 161 -3.37 -6.02 1.40
N VAL A 162 -3.36 -7.33 1.21
CA VAL A 162 -4.52 -8.10 0.77
C VAL A 162 -5.25 -8.64 1.99
N VAL A 163 -6.52 -8.29 2.14
CA VAL A 163 -7.38 -8.77 3.22
C VAL A 163 -8.45 -9.67 2.62
N ASP A 164 -8.33 -10.96 2.88
CA ASP A 164 -9.23 -11.99 2.36
C ASP A 164 -10.18 -12.48 3.45
N GLY A 165 -11.42 -11.96 3.44
CA GLY A 165 -12.44 -12.22 4.45
C GLY A 165 -12.25 -11.42 5.74
N ASP A 166 -12.83 -11.87 6.85
CA ASP A 166 -12.67 -11.22 8.16
C ASP A 166 -11.24 -11.39 8.69
N PRO A 167 -10.46 -10.30 8.92
CA PRO A 167 -9.11 -10.39 9.44
C PRO A 167 -9.05 -10.76 10.94
N GLY A 168 -10.20 -10.86 11.61
CA GLY A 168 -10.32 -11.51 12.92
C GLY A 168 -10.77 -10.58 14.06
N GLY A 169 -9.82 -10.09 14.88
CA GLY A 169 -10.16 -9.25 16.04
C GLY A 169 -10.67 -7.86 15.64
N ALA A 170 -11.41 -7.18 16.53
CA ALA A 170 -11.85 -5.80 16.32
C ALA A 170 -10.66 -4.86 16.06
N ASP A 171 -9.58 -5.02 16.84
CA ASP A 171 -8.35 -4.22 16.70
C ASP A 171 -7.71 -4.37 15.31
N VAL A 172 -7.73 -5.59 14.74
CA VAL A 172 -7.19 -5.84 13.40
C VAL A 172 -8.09 -5.21 12.33
N ARG A 173 -9.41 -5.30 12.49
CA ARG A 173 -10.36 -4.62 11.58
C ARG A 173 -10.19 -3.10 11.62
N GLU A 174 -10.05 -2.53 12.80
CA GLU A 174 -9.80 -1.09 12.98
C GLU A 174 -8.45 -0.69 12.36
N ALA A 175 -7.40 -1.49 12.59
CA ALA A 175 -6.10 -1.29 11.96
C ALA A 175 -6.20 -1.30 10.43
N VAL A 176 -6.87 -2.29 9.83
CA VAL A 176 -7.07 -2.38 8.38
C VAL A 176 -7.87 -1.18 7.86
N ALA A 177 -8.91 -0.74 8.57
CA ALA A 177 -9.70 0.43 8.19
C ALA A 177 -8.84 1.71 8.21
N ARG A 178 -8.02 1.88 9.25
CA ARG A 178 -7.07 2.99 9.35
C ARG A 178 -6.03 2.95 8.24
N LEU A 179 -5.46 1.78 7.94
CA LEU A 179 -4.53 1.59 6.84
C LEU A 179 -5.16 1.89 5.48
N ALA A 180 -6.42 1.53 5.24
CA ALA A 180 -7.12 1.86 4.01
C ALA A 180 -7.32 3.38 3.83
N LEU A 181 -7.53 4.11 4.93
CA LEU A 181 -7.77 5.56 4.91
C LEU A 181 -6.48 6.39 4.85
N GLU A 182 -5.50 6.06 5.70
CA GLU A 182 -4.29 6.85 5.92
C GLU A 182 -3.06 6.26 5.20
N GLY A 183 -3.06 4.95 4.98
CA GLY A 183 -1.96 4.19 4.39
C GLY A 183 -1.46 4.70 3.04
N PRO A 184 -2.30 5.17 2.10
CA PRO A 184 -1.83 5.61 0.79
C PRO A 184 -0.79 6.72 0.86
N ARG A 185 -0.83 7.56 1.90
CA ARG A 185 0.17 8.63 2.11
C ARG A 185 1.54 8.06 2.49
N ALA A 186 1.56 6.89 3.10
CA ALA A 186 2.75 6.13 3.49
C ALA A 186 3.07 4.98 2.50
N GLY A 187 2.48 4.98 1.29
CA GLY A 187 2.69 3.94 0.28
C GLY A 187 2.05 2.58 0.61
N ILE A 188 1.12 2.53 1.57
CA ILE A 188 0.40 1.31 1.95
C ILE A 188 -0.99 1.33 1.30
N HIS A 189 -1.28 0.35 0.45
CA HIS A 189 -2.53 0.24 -0.29
C HIS A 189 -3.27 -1.03 0.10
N VAL A 190 -4.55 -0.91 0.46
CA VAL A 190 -5.35 -2.05 0.92
C VAL A 190 -6.21 -2.60 -0.22
N VAL A 191 -6.18 -3.92 -0.41
CA VAL A 191 -7.08 -4.67 -1.30
C VAL A 191 -7.95 -5.59 -0.45
N CYS A 192 -9.24 -5.28 -0.31
CA CYS A 192 -10.18 -6.07 0.48
C CYS A 192 -11.04 -6.97 -0.42
N LEU A 193 -11.16 -8.24 -0.06
CA LEU A 193 -12.02 -9.21 -0.75
C LEU A 193 -13.28 -9.47 0.10
N ALA A 194 -14.45 -9.23 -0.50
CA ALA A 194 -15.75 -9.44 0.15
C ALA A 194 -16.62 -10.40 -0.67
N GLU A 195 -16.92 -11.57 -0.10
CA GLU A 195 -17.87 -12.49 -0.71
C GLU A 195 -19.32 -11.98 -0.53
N THR A 196 -20.16 -12.19 -1.56
CA THR A 196 -21.56 -11.71 -1.63
C THR A 196 -22.56 -12.83 -1.79
#